data_AF-A0A820ILM7-F1
#
_entry.id   AF-A0A820ILM7-F1
#
_cell.length_a   1.000
_cell.length_b   1.000
_cell.length_c   1.000
_cell.angle_alpha   90.00
_cell.angle_beta   90.00
_cell.angle_gamma   90.00
#
_symmetry.space_group_name_H-M   'P 1'
#
loop_
_entity.id
_entity.type
_entity.pdbx_description
1 polymer ?
#
loop_
_entity_poly.entity_id
_entity_poly.type
_entity_poly.pdbx_seq_one_letter_code
_entity_poly.pdbx_strand_id
1 'polypeptide(L)'
;MSLSPPTYCLSVVSLYPLSGKSSLCERLIDSNIDNYQLFLSNNNNHHQHSSWYCWGSIRHRRLDEQREGIFHLVEHSSISTDMNESIDNYLKRISTLTIRIEEKLNLEKRNFLKDKINVNGFLCIYDLSSSKPISDFLILLHALLKTRRSILIVTTKNDLINNQSILSIEFEQSIHDSLPNIPIIHTSAHEHVNIQSVLELALYACDETTKKSFHKKYIPPNYIDAYKNEQSLKHIIQTEYRGLLNRHVPDFRIGSWEKFYDRWQNHTSVQTFIDMFGKQQANCLYDEHIEELRKALRQKLIDERLIPIIEMLIGDQKSKISR
;
A
#
# COMPACT_ATOMS: atom_id res chain seq x y z
N MET A 1 13.83 31.24 -1.68
CA MET A 1 14.66 30.01 -1.62
C MET A 1 13.78 28.90 -1.11
N SER A 2 13.41 27.92 -1.94
CA SER A 2 12.71 26.73 -1.44
C SER A 2 13.71 25.89 -0.65
N LEU A 3 13.62 25.92 0.68
CA LEU A 3 14.37 24.97 1.50
C LEU A 3 13.96 23.55 1.08
N SER A 4 14.94 22.67 0.90
CA SER A 4 14.67 21.24 0.75
C SER A 4 13.86 20.75 1.94
N PRO A 5 12.87 19.85 1.73
CA PRO A 5 12.08 19.31 2.83
C PRO A 5 12.98 18.63 3.88
N PRO A 6 12.60 18.69 5.17
CA PRO A 6 13.32 18.00 6.22
C PRO A 6 13.36 16.49 5.97
N THR A 7 14.46 15.86 6.37
CA THR A 7 14.70 14.43 6.18
C THR A 7 14.65 13.70 7.52
N TYR A 8 13.95 12.57 7.55
CA TYR A 8 13.72 11.74 8.73
C TYR A 8 14.08 10.30 8.43
N CYS A 9 14.73 9.59 9.36
CA CYS A 9 14.91 8.15 9.30
C CYS A 9 13.91 7.45 10.20
N LEU A 10 13.14 6.52 9.64
CA LEU A 10 12.24 5.64 10.38
C LEU A 10 12.85 4.24 10.45
N SER A 11 13.01 3.74 11.66
CA SER A 11 13.44 2.37 11.93
C SER A 11 12.22 1.47 12.09
N VAL A 12 12.07 0.48 11.23
CA VAL A 12 10.97 -0.49 11.21
C VAL A 12 11.40 -1.74 11.97
N VAL A 13 10.71 -2.03 13.06
CA VAL A 13 11.13 -3.04 14.04
C VAL A 13 9.97 -3.94 14.45
N SER A 14 10.27 -5.22 14.68
CA SER A 14 9.33 -6.17 15.29
C SER A 14 10.11 -7.27 16.00
N LEU A 15 9.58 -7.79 17.10
CA LEU A 15 10.20 -8.94 17.77
C LEU A 15 10.15 -10.18 16.89
N TYR A 16 8.99 -10.43 16.28
CA TYR A 16 8.72 -11.69 15.59
C TYR A 16 9.03 -11.60 14.09
N PRO A 17 9.55 -12.71 13.49
CA PRO A 17 9.62 -12.85 12.05
C PRO A 17 8.21 -12.95 11.45
N LEU A 18 8.11 -12.72 10.14
CA LEU A 18 6.87 -12.79 9.37
C LEU A 18 5.76 -11.84 9.87
N SER A 19 6.09 -10.82 10.65
CA SER A 19 5.15 -9.80 11.12
C SER A 19 4.63 -8.87 10.02
N GLY A 20 5.15 -8.95 8.79
CA GLY A 20 4.73 -8.07 7.69
C GLY A 20 5.56 -6.77 7.54
N LYS A 21 6.69 -6.63 8.24
CA LYS A 21 7.62 -5.49 8.10
C LYS A 21 7.99 -5.20 6.65
N SER A 22 8.52 -6.20 5.94
CA SER A 22 9.05 -6.06 4.59
C SER A 22 7.94 -5.71 3.60
N SER A 23 6.77 -6.35 3.73
CA SER A 23 5.57 -6.03 2.94
C SER A 23 5.08 -4.59 3.15
N LEU A 24 5.09 -4.12 4.40
CA LEU A 24 4.75 -2.72 4.71
C LEU A 24 5.78 -1.77 4.11
N CYS A 25 7.08 -2.05 4.27
CA CYS A 25 8.15 -1.19 3.75
C CYS A 25 8.09 -1.09 2.22
N GLU A 26 7.88 -2.20 1.52
CA GLU A 26 7.71 -2.20 0.06
C GLU A 26 6.53 -1.32 -0.35
N ARG A 27 5.35 -1.51 0.29
CA ARG A 27 4.17 -0.70 -0.02
C ARG A 27 4.30 0.78 0.30
N LEU A 28 5.16 1.15 1.25
CA LEU A 28 5.48 2.54 1.56
C LEU A 28 6.41 3.16 0.52
N ILE A 29 7.35 2.39 -0.02
CA ILE A 29 8.30 2.82 -1.05
C ILE A 29 7.62 2.92 -2.41
N ASP A 30 6.85 1.89 -2.75
CA ASP A 30 6.21 1.74 -4.05
C ASP A 30 4.75 1.30 -3.86
N SER A 31 3.85 2.18 -4.29
CA SER A 31 2.41 1.90 -4.27
C SER A 31 1.98 0.95 -5.40
N ASN A 32 2.82 0.72 -6.42
CA ASN A 32 2.48 -0.10 -7.57
C ASN A 32 2.26 -1.58 -7.17
N ILE A 33 1.09 -2.11 -7.50
CA ILE A 33 0.70 -3.47 -7.12
C ILE A 33 1.51 -4.56 -7.86
N ASP A 34 1.91 -4.34 -9.12
CA ASP A 34 2.70 -5.32 -9.87
C ASP A 34 4.08 -5.48 -9.24
N ASN A 35 4.72 -4.37 -8.87
CA ASN A 35 6.01 -4.37 -8.18
C ASN A 35 5.91 -5.08 -6.82
N TYR A 36 4.83 -4.82 -6.07
CA TYR A 36 4.56 -5.53 -4.83
C TYR A 36 4.36 -7.04 -5.02
N GLN A 37 3.67 -7.47 -6.09
CA GLN A 37 3.51 -8.89 -6.40
C GLN A 37 4.84 -9.56 -6.80
N LEU A 38 5.66 -8.87 -7.60
CA LEU A 38 7.02 -9.30 -7.94
C LEU A 38 7.90 -9.42 -6.70
N PHE A 39 7.77 -8.48 -5.77
CA PHE A 39 8.46 -8.53 -4.49
C PHE A 39 8.06 -9.78 -3.69
N LEU A 40 6.76 -10.08 -3.58
CA LEU A 40 6.27 -11.26 -2.87
C LEU A 40 6.78 -12.58 -3.49
N SER A 41 6.90 -12.65 -4.83
CA SER A 41 7.39 -13.86 -5.51
C SER A 41 8.91 -14.04 -5.40
N ASN A 42 9.67 -12.95 -5.38
CA ASN A 42 11.14 -12.97 -5.30
C ASN A 42 11.70 -13.08 -3.87
N ASN A 43 10.86 -12.88 -2.85
CA ASN A 43 11.30 -12.62 -1.47
C ASN A 43 11.95 -13.78 -0.71
N ASN A 44 12.14 -14.94 -1.34
CA ASN A 44 12.71 -16.08 -0.65
C ASN A 44 14.19 -15.90 -0.25
N ASN A 45 14.92 -14.90 -0.76
CA ASN A 45 16.40 -14.86 -0.63
C ASN A 45 17.05 -13.53 -0.16
N HIS A 46 16.33 -12.43 0.10
CA HIS A 46 16.98 -11.11 0.21
C HIS A 46 17.45 -10.65 1.61
N HIS A 47 17.12 -11.34 2.69
CA HIS A 47 17.28 -10.80 4.06
C HIS A 47 18.18 -11.61 5.02
N GLN A 48 18.90 -12.62 4.56
CA GLN A 48 19.46 -13.62 5.47
C GLN A 48 20.73 -13.23 6.24
N HIS A 49 21.44 -12.15 5.89
CA HIS A 49 22.80 -11.93 6.44
C HIS A 49 23.10 -10.55 7.03
N SER A 50 22.18 -9.58 6.98
CA SER A 50 22.39 -8.26 7.61
C SER A 50 21.44 -8.03 8.78
N SER A 51 21.92 -7.31 9.81
CA SER A 51 21.11 -6.95 10.98
C SER A 51 20.03 -5.89 10.67
N TRP A 52 20.14 -5.23 9.52
CA TRP A 52 19.20 -4.25 9.01
C TRP A 52 19.28 -4.16 7.48
N TYR A 53 18.26 -3.58 6.87
CA TYR A 53 18.12 -3.37 5.44
C TYR A 53 17.54 -1.98 5.15
N CYS A 54 18.15 -1.23 4.23
CA CYS A 54 17.62 0.07 3.80
C CYS A 54 16.79 -0.09 2.53
N TRP A 55 15.50 0.24 2.66
CA TRP A 55 14.54 0.15 1.57
C TRP A 55 14.74 1.27 0.55
N GLY A 56 14.84 2.52 1.03
CA GLY A 56 15.03 3.69 0.20
C GLY A 56 14.49 4.95 0.86
N SER A 57 14.19 5.96 0.03
CA SER A 57 13.67 7.26 0.45
C SER A 57 12.28 7.51 -0.13
N ILE A 58 11.36 8.05 0.66
CA ILE A 58 10.00 8.41 0.23
C ILE A 58 9.76 9.88 0.55
N ARG A 59 9.30 10.65 -0.42
CA ARG A 59 8.80 12.01 -0.16
C ARG A 59 7.32 11.92 0.17
N HIS A 60 6.94 12.43 1.34
CA HIS A 60 5.55 12.51 1.77
C HIS A 60 5.14 13.96 1.98
N ARG A 61 3.94 14.32 1.53
CA ARG A 61 3.35 15.64 1.75
C ARG A 61 2.07 15.49 2.55
N ARG A 62 1.90 16.35 3.57
CA ARG A 62 0.72 16.32 4.43
C ARG A 62 -0.55 16.59 3.66
N LEU A 63 -1.66 16.03 4.16
CA LEU A 63 -3.00 16.24 3.59
C LEU A 63 -3.45 17.70 3.63
N ASP A 64 -2.96 18.49 4.59
CA ASP A 64 -3.21 19.94 4.64
C ASP A 64 -2.31 20.75 3.69
N GLU A 65 -1.47 20.06 2.92
CA GLU A 65 -0.47 20.58 1.99
C GLU A 65 0.55 21.56 2.58
N GLN A 66 0.53 21.79 3.90
CA GLN A 66 1.34 22.81 4.54
C GLN A 66 2.77 22.35 4.79
N ARG A 67 3.02 21.04 4.83
CA ARG A 67 4.35 20.48 5.06
C ARG A 67 4.63 19.25 4.25
N GLU A 68 5.90 19.03 4.02
CA GLU A 68 6.44 17.84 3.39
C GLU A 68 7.70 17.38 4.14
N GLY A 69 8.02 16.10 4.01
CA GLY A 69 9.20 15.47 4.57
C GLY A 69 9.71 14.35 3.67
N ILE A 70 10.99 14.03 3.79
CA ILE A 70 11.59 12.86 3.14
C ILE A 70 11.87 11.83 4.22
N PHE A 71 11.37 10.61 4.04
CA PHE A 71 11.58 9.49 4.95
C PHE A 71 12.57 8.50 4.37
N HIS A 72 13.63 8.18 5.11
CA HIS A 72 14.45 7.00 4.88
C HIS A 72 13.90 5.83 5.69
N LEU A 73 13.59 4.73 5.02
CA LEU A 73 13.11 3.51 5.69
C LEU A 73 14.26 2.53 5.90
N VAL A 74 14.46 2.15 7.16
CA VAL A 74 15.39 1.09 7.55
C VAL A 74 14.64 0.02 8.31
N GLU A 75 14.63 -1.21 7.78
CA GLU A 75 14.08 -2.37 8.45
C GLU A 75 15.17 -3.08 9.26
N HIS A 76 14.88 -3.43 10.51
CA HIS A 76 15.73 -4.32 11.29
C HIS A 76 15.29 -5.76 11.15
N SER A 77 16.26 -6.68 11.03
CA SER A 77 15.97 -8.11 11.09
C SER A 77 15.36 -8.44 12.45
N SER A 78 14.24 -9.18 12.44
CA SER A 78 13.62 -9.71 13.66
C SER A 78 14.50 -10.77 14.31
N ILE A 79 14.16 -11.18 15.54
CA ILE A 79 14.79 -12.31 16.22
C ILE A 79 14.53 -13.55 15.37
N SER A 80 15.53 -13.98 14.61
CA SER A 80 15.47 -15.24 13.86
C SER A 80 15.48 -16.40 14.84
N THR A 81 14.57 -17.35 14.67
CA THR A 81 14.55 -18.62 15.42
C THR A 81 15.88 -19.37 15.32
N ASP A 82 16.60 -19.17 14.22
CA ASP A 82 17.77 -19.99 13.88
C ASP A 82 19.08 -19.48 14.51
N MET A 83 19.11 -18.23 15.02
CA MET A 83 20.35 -17.58 15.50
C MET A 83 20.45 -17.45 17.02
N ASN A 84 19.49 -17.98 17.79
CA ASN A 84 19.46 -17.90 19.26
C ASN A 84 19.74 -16.48 19.80
N GLU A 85 19.33 -15.42 19.09
CA GLU A 85 19.50 -14.04 19.57
C GLU A 85 18.57 -13.83 20.78
N SER A 86 19.13 -13.47 21.94
CA SER A 86 18.32 -13.13 23.10
C SER A 86 17.55 -11.83 22.85
N ILE A 87 16.35 -11.73 23.43
CA ILE A 87 15.52 -10.51 23.35
C ILE A 87 16.35 -9.29 23.80
N ASP A 88 17.15 -9.40 24.85
CA ASP A 88 17.99 -8.29 25.34
C ASP A 88 19.03 -7.82 24.31
N ASN A 89 19.66 -8.74 23.57
CA ASN A 89 20.63 -8.39 22.54
C ASN A 89 19.94 -7.71 21.35
N TYR A 90 18.79 -8.23 20.95
CA TYR A 90 17.93 -7.61 19.93
C TYR A 90 17.54 -6.17 20.33
N LEU A 91 17.08 -5.97 21.56
CA LEU A 91 16.68 -4.65 22.07
C LEU A 91 17.85 -3.67 22.10
N LYS A 92 19.04 -4.11 22.52
CA LYS A 92 20.27 -3.29 22.46
C LYS A 92 20.60 -2.90 21.03
N ARG A 93 20.48 -3.84 20.08
CA ARG A 93 20.76 -3.63 18.66
C ARG A 93 19.85 -2.58 18.05
N ILE A 94 18.53 -2.70 18.22
CA ILE A 94 17.57 -1.73 17.65
C ILE A 94 17.57 -0.37 18.35
N SER A 95 18.02 -0.33 19.62
CA SER A 95 18.13 0.94 20.37
C SER A 95 19.33 1.79 19.92
N THR A 96 20.18 1.27 19.01
CA THR A 96 21.25 2.06 18.40
C THR A 96 20.67 3.12 17.48
N LEU A 97 20.85 4.39 17.87
CA LEU A 97 20.25 5.53 17.16
C LEU A 97 21.02 5.96 15.91
N THR A 98 22.20 5.40 15.68
CA THR A 98 23.04 5.73 14.52
C THR A 98 23.39 4.46 13.78
N ILE A 99 22.92 4.38 12.54
CA ILE A 99 23.21 3.28 11.62
C ILE A 99 24.37 3.74 10.73
N ARG A 100 25.45 2.94 10.70
CA ARG A 100 26.59 3.18 9.82
C ARG A 100 26.37 2.44 8.53
N ILE A 101 26.50 3.13 7.40
CA ILE A 101 26.32 2.52 6.09
C ILE A 101 27.60 1.76 5.74
N GLU A 102 27.51 0.44 5.65
CA GLU A 102 28.64 -0.39 5.20
C GLU A 102 28.88 -0.24 3.70
N GLU A 103 30.12 -0.42 3.27
CA GLU A 103 30.62 -0.25 1.89
C GLU A 103 29.89 -1.10 0.81
N LYS A 104 29.06 -2.08 1.21
CA LYS A 104 28.38 -3.02 0.31
C LYS A 104 26.96 -2.64 -0.13
N LEU A 105 26.39 -1.53 0.35
CA LEU A 105 25.07 -1.09 -0.13
C LEU A 105 25.12 -0.72 -1.62
N ASN A 106 24.13 -1.16 -2.41
CA ASN A 106 24.03 -0.89 -3.85
C ASN A 106 24.32 0.59 -4.16
N LEU A 107 25.19 0.86 -5.13
CA LEU A 107 25.70 2.19 -5.51
C LEU A 107 24.59 3.24 -5.72
N GLU A 108 23.42 2.84 -6.22
CA GLU A 108 22.27 3.72 -6.41
C GLU A 108 21.64 4.19 -5.09
N LYS A 109 21.61 3.32 -4.06
CA LYS A 109 21.09 3.65 -2.72
C LYS A 109 22.09 4.48 -1.89
N ARG A 110 23.38 4.45 -2.24
CA ARG A 110 24.44 5.23 -1.56
C ARG A 110 24.39 6.72 -1.84
N ASN A 111 24.10 7.10 -3.09
CA ASN A 111 24.24 8.49 -3.54
C ASN A 111 23.37 9.49 -2.77
N PHE A 112 22.35 9.03 -2.04
CA PHE A 112 21.42 9.85 -1.27
C PHE A 112 21.62 9.81 0.25
N LEU A 113 22.46 8.91 0.76
CA LEU A 113 22.60 8.67 2.19
C LEU A 113 23.99 9.09 2.68
N LYS A 114 24.03 9.92 3.72
CA LYS A 114 25.27 10.24 4.43
C LYS A 114 25.84 8.96 5.06
N ASP A 115 27.17 8.89 5.27
CA ASP A 115 27.88 7.74 5.88
C ASP A 115 27.26 7.24 7.21
N LYS A 116 26.50 8.11 7.88
CA LYS A 116 25.74 7.83 9.10
C LYS A 116 24.31 8.33 8.97
N ILE A 117 23.36 7.47 9.32
CA ILE A 117 21.93 7.81 9.40
C ILE A 117 21.52 7.80 10.87
N ASN A 118 20.86 8.87 11.32
CA ASN A 118 20.32 8.95 12.67
C ASN A 118 18.84 8.63 12.67
N VAL A 119 18.42 7.69 13.52
CA VAL A 119 17.02 7.29 13.68
C VAL A 119 16.23 8.42 14.35
N ASN A 120 15.19 8.90 13.67
CA ASN A 120 14.29 9.94 14.18
C ASN A 120 13.06 9.35 14.88
N GLY A 121 12.57 8.20 14.41
CA GLY A 121 11.43 7.51 14.98
C GLY A 121 11.40 6.01 14.67
N PHE A 122 10.55 5.30 15.38
CA PHE A 122 10.37 3.85 15.26
C PHE A 122 8.94 3.53 14.78
N LEU A 123 8.85 2.66 13.78
CA LEU A 123 7.63 1.97 13.40
C LEU A 123 7.65 0.58 14.05
N CYS A 124 6.93 0.45 15.15
CA CYS A 124 6.82 -0.79 15.91
C CYS A 124 5.71 -1.65 15.32
N ILE A 125 6.10 -2.70 14.59
CA ILE A 125 5.17 -3.55 13.85
C ILE A 125 4.64 -4.66 14.76
N TYR A 126 3.32 -4.77 14.83
CA TYR A 126 2.61 -5.84 15.51
C TYR A 126 1.66 -6.57 14.55
N ASP A 127 1.83 -7.87 14.42
CA ASP A 127 0.90 -8.69 13.63
C ASP A 127 -0.35 -8.99 14.46
N LEU A 128 -1.43 -8.26 14.20
CA LEU A 128 -2.69 -8.39 14.94
C LEU A 128 -3.40 -9.72 14.64
N SER A 129 -3.06 -10.38 13.52
CA SER A 129 -3.57 -11.71 13.20
C SER A 129 -2.85 -12.83 13.95
N SER A 130 -1.72 -12.51 14.60
CA SER A 130 -0.92 -13.51 15.32
C SER A 130 -1.44 -13.77 16.73
N SER A 131 -1.26 -15.01 17.21
CA SER A 131 -1.54 -15.39 18.60
C SER A 131 -0.42 -15.04 19.58
N LYS A 132 0.51 -14.15 19.18
CA LYS A 132 1.66 -13.79 20.01
C LYS A 132 1.21 -12.93 21.20
N PRO A 133 1.86 -13.07 22.37
CA PRO A 133 1.46 -12.32 23.55
C PRO A 133 1.84 -10.83 23.42
N ILE A 134 0.90 -9.97 23.80
CA ILE A 134 1.10 -8.50 23.82
C ILE A 134 2.20 -8.11 24.81
N SER A 135 2.44 -8.90 25.87
CA SER A 135 3.49 -8.65 26.88
C SER A 135 4.87 -8.46 26.26
N ASP A 136 5.22 -9.28 25.27
CA ASP A 136 6.53 -9.19 24.61
C ASP A 136 6.63 -7.89 23.81
N PHE A 137 5.54 -7.52 23.15
CA PHE A 137 5.46 -6.25 22.42
C PHE A 137 5.59 -5.05 23.37
N LEU A 138 5.00 -5.10 24.58
CA LEU A 138 5.18 -4.06 25.59
C LEU A 138 6.66 -3.95 26.03
N ILE A 139 7.37 -5.08 26.17
CA ILE A 139 8.81 -5.07 26.48
C ILE A 139 9.60 -4.32 25.40
N LEU A 140 9.29 -4.56 24.12
CA LEU A 140 9.88 -3.82 23.00
C LEU A 140 9.60 -2.32 23.11
N LEU A 141 8.34 -1.92 23.34
CA LEU A 141 7.96 -0.52 23.44
C LEU A 141 8.66 0.19 24.61
N HIS A 142 8.72 -0.44 25.79
CA HIS A 142 9.41 0.11 26.96
C HIS A 142 10.91 0.28 26.72
N ALA A 143 11.56 -0.63 25.99
CA ALA A 143 12.96 -0.48 25.63
C ALA A 143 13.17 0.74 24.71
N LEU A 144 12.33 0.89 23.69
CA LEU A 144 12.43 1.99 22.72
C LEU A 144 12.07 3.35 23.32
N LEU A 145 11.16 3.42 24.30
CA LEU A 145 10.82 4.67 25.00
C LEU A 145 12.04 5.32 25.67
N LYS A 146 13.01 4.52 26.13
CA LYS A 146 14.25 5.03 26.74
C LYS A 146 15.09 5.85 25.76
N THR A 147 14.92 5.65 24.46
CA THR A 147 15.65 6.38 23.41
C THR A 147 15.14 7.81 23.20
N ARG A 148 13.97 8.17 23.74
CA ARG A 148 13.28 9.46 23.55
C ARG A 148 12.97 9.81 22.08
N ARG A 149 13.00 8.82 21.19
CA ARG A 149 12.54 8.97 19.80
C ARG A 149 11.04 8.77 19.72
N SER A 150 10.44 9.28 18.64
CA SER A 150 9.01 9.12 18.40
C SER A 150 8.72 7.65 18.09
N ILE A 151 7.65 7.11 18.67
CA ILE A 151 7.24 5.72 18.49
C ILE A 151 5.85 5.72 17.90
N LEU A 152 5.67 4.96 16.83
CA LEU A 152 4.37 4.68 16.22
C LEU A 152 4.15 3.17 16.21
N ILE A 153 3.01 2.73 16.72
CA ILE A 153 2.59 1.34 16.61
C ILE A 153 1.83 1.18 15.30
N VAL A 154 2.27 0.23 14.48
CA VAL A 154 1.60 -0.12 13.23
C VAL A 154 1.18 -1.58 13.35
N THR A 155 -0.14 -1.83 13.38
CA THR A 155 -0.61 -3.20 13.25
C THR A 155 -0.74 -3.58 11.79
N THR A 156 -0.40 -4.82 11.47
CA THR A 156 -0.36 -5.36 10.11
C THR A 156 -1.28 -6.57 9.97
N LYS A 157 -1.55 -6.95 8.72
CA LYS A 157 -2.39 -8.11 8.35
C LYS A 157 -3.82 -8.04 8.90
N ASN A 158 -4.35 -6.83 9.03
CA ASN A 158 -5.72 -6.63 9.52
C ASN A 158 -6.78 -7.19 8.55
N ASP A 159 -6.41 -7.44 7.29
CA ASP A 159 -7.23 -8.12 6.28
C ASP A 159 -7.53 -9.59 6.61
N LEU A 160 -6.69 -10.23 7.44
CA LEU A 160 -6.88 -11.63 7.83
C LEU A 160 -7.84 -11.80 9.02
N ILE A 161 -8.37 -10.70 9.57
CA ILE A 161 -9.10 -10.69 10.83
C ILE A 161 -10.59 -10.46 10.58
N ASN A 162 -11.43 -11.44 10.91
CA ASN A 162 -12.88 -11.34 10.72
C ASN A 162 -13.54 -10.30 11.65
N ASN A 163 -13.13 -10.26 12.93
CA ASN A 163 -13.67 -9.33 13.94
C ASN A 163 -12.73 -8.15 14.17
N GLN A 164 -12.29 -7.51 13.07
CA GLN A 164 -11.21 -6.53 13.09
C GLN A 164 -11.49 -5.36 14.07
N SER A 165 -12.71 -4.82 14.12
CA SER A 165 -13.06 -3.68 15.00
C SER A 165 -12.95 -4.00 16.48
N ILE A 166 -13.40 -5.18 16.90
CA ILE A 166 -13.39 -5.57 18.31
C ILE A 166 -11.94 -5.79 18.75
N LEU A 167 -11.19 -6.58 17.98
CA LEU A 167 -9.79 -6.88 18.29
C LEU A 167 -8.90 -5.63 18.25
N SER A 168 -9.16 -4.68 17.35
CA SER A 168 -8.43 -3.41 17.34
C SER A 168 -8.67 -2.60 18.61
N ILE A 169 -9.93 -2.50 19.06
CA ILE A 169 -10.27 -1.76 20.29
C ILE A 169 -9.64 -2.41 21.52
N GLU A 170 -9.74 -3.74 21.65
CA GLU A 170 -9.13 -4.49 22.75
C GLU A 170 -7.60 -4.34 22.77
N PHE A 171 -6.96 -4.36 21.60
CA PHE A 171 -5.52 -4.13 21.46
C PHE A 171 -5.14 -2.69 21.85
N GLU A 172 -5.85 -1.69 21.33
CA GLU A 172 -5.61 -0.28 21.66
C GLU A 172 -5.77 -0.02 23.17
N GLN A 173 -6.81 -0.56 23.80
CA GLN A 173 -7.02 -0.47 25.25
C GLN A 173 -5.86 -1.10 26.01
N SER A 174 -5.46 -2.33 25.65
CA SER A 174 -4.34 -3.04 26.29
C SER A 174 -3.02 -2.26 26.22
N ILE A 175 -2.77 -1.59 25.08
CA ILE A 175 -1.60 -0.74 24.92
C ILE A 175 -1.73 0.54 25.73
N HIS A 176 -2.88 1.21 25.69
CA HIS A 176 -3.09 2.48 26.36
C HIS A 176 -3.15 2.39 27.88
N ASP A 177 -3.55 1.25 28.44
CA ASP A 177 -3.45 0.96 29.86
C ASP A 177 -2.00 1.02 30.36
N SER A 178 -1.05 0.60 29.52
CA SER A 178 0.38 0.67 29.83
C SER A 178 1.03 1.98 29.34
N LEU A 179 0.61 2.48 28.17
CA LEU A 179 1.26 3.53 27.39
C LEU A 179 0.20 4.45 26.70
N PRO A 180 -0.39 5.41 27.43
CA PRO A 180 -1.61 6.12 27.02
C PRO A 180 -1.45 7.10 25.83
N ASN A 181 -0.22 7.43 25.42
CA ASN A 181 0.04 8.48 24.41
C ASN A 181 0.75 7.97 23.16
N ILE A 182 0.86 6.66 22.95
CA ILE A 182 1.51 6.13 21.74
C ILE A 182 0.47 6.05 20.62
N PRO A 183 0.70 6.68 19.45
CA PRO A 183 -0.21 6.53 18.32
C PRO A 183 -0.22 5.10 17.81
N ILE A 184 -1.40 4.65 17.40
CA ILE A 184 -1.65 3.32 16.84
C ILE A 184 -2.30 3.50 15.48
N ILE A 185 -1.87 2.72 14.49
CA ILE A 185 -2.50 2.66 13.18
C ILE A 185 -2.62 1.24 12.68
N HIS A 186 -3.79 0.90 12.14
CA HIS A 186 -4.10 -0.43 11.64
C HIS A 186 -4.00 -0.46 10.11
N THR A 187 -3.19 -1.36 9.57
CA THR A 187 -2.81 -1.40 8.15
C THR A 187 -2.98 -2.79 7.53
N SER A 188 -3.12 -2.81 6.21
CA SER A 188 -2.96 -4.01 5.39
C SER A 188 -2.12 -3.69 4.16
N ALA A 189 -0.95 -4.32 4.04
CA ALA A 189 -0.11 -4.18 2.86
C ALA A 189 -0.77 -4.81 1.61
N HIS A 190 -1.48 -5.93 1.79
CA HIS A 190 -2.16 -6.63 0.71
C HIS A 190 -3.34 -5.82 0.17
N GLU A 191 -4.19 -5.29 1.06
CA GLU A 191 -5.36 -4.50 0.65
C GLU A 191 -5.05 -3.01 0.41
N HIS A 192 -3.80 -2.58 0.60
CA HIS A 192 -3.36 -1.18 0.53
C HIS A 192 -4.03 -0.24 1.55
N VAL A 193 -4.49 -0.77 2.68
CA VAL A 193 -5.22 0.02 3.68
C VAL A 193 -4.25 0.76 4.60
N ASN A 194 -4.48 2.07 4.75
CA ASN A 194 -3.77 2.96 5.67
C ASN A 194 -2.25 3.08 5.44
N ILE A 195 -1.72 2.65 4.30
CA ILE A 195 -0.29 2.70 4.00
C ILE A 195 0.24 4.14 4.03
N GLN A 196 -0.40 5.05 3.30
CA GLN A 196 -0.01 6.47 3.29
C GLN A 196 -0.25 7.16 4.63
N SER A 197 -1.29 6.75 5.36
CA SER A 197 -1.59 7.26 6.71
C SER A 197 -0.47 6.99 7.71
N VAL A 198 0.36 5.95 7.51
CA VAL A 198 1.57 5.70 8.32
C VAL A 198 2.58 6.85 8.17
N LEU A 199 2.83 7.30 6.94
CA LEU A 199 3.77 8.39 6.68
C LEU A 199 3.22 9.73 7.17
N GLU A 200 1.92 9.96 7.01
CA GLU A 200 1.24 11.14 7.56
C GLU A 200 1.47 11.21 9.08
N LEU A 201 1.15 10.12 9.78
CA LEU A 201 1.27 10.01 11.23
C LEU A 201 2.73 10.12 11.69
N ALA A 202 3.66 9.49 10.97
CA ALA A 202 5.09 9.59 11.23
C ALA A 202 5.61 11.02 11.05
N LEU A 203 5.09 11.77 10.08
CA LEU A 203 5.48 13.17 9.83
C LEU A 203 5.08 14.06 10.99
N TYR A 204 3.83 13.94 11.46
CA TYR A 204 3.43 14.71 12.63
C TYR A 204 4.20 14.32 13.90
N ALA A 205 4.55 13.04 14.05
CA ALA A 205 5.26 12.53 15.22
C ALA A 205 6.75 12.92 15.24
N CYS A 206 7.40 12.99 14.07
CA CYS A 206 8.82 13.31 13.95
C CYS A 206 9.09 14.82 13.84
N ASP A 207 8.19 15.60 13.25
CA ASP A 207 8.36 17.04 13.09
C ASP A 207 8.18 17.76 14.44
N GLU A 208 9.25 18.38 14.94
CA GLU A 208 9.31 19.04 16.25
C GLU A 208 8.27 20.16 16.39
N THR A 209 7.87 20.79 15.29
CA THR A 209 6.90 21.89 15.29
C THR A 209 5.47 21.39 15.51
N THR A 210 5.16 20.16 15.09
CA THR A 210 3.84 19.54 15.27
C THR A 210 3.80 18.61 16.46
N LYS A 211 4.95 18.13 16.95
CA LYS A 211 5.08 17.17 18.05
C LYS A 211 4.27 17.54 19.30
N LYS A 212 4.22 18.83 19.67
CA LYS A 212 3.48 19.31 20.86
C LYS A 212 1.95 19.32 20.71
N SER A 213 1.44 19.26 19.48
CA SER A 213 0.00 19.32 19.17
C SER A 213 -0.48 18.09 18.39
N PHE A 214 0.34 17.05 18.31
CA PHE A 214 0.14 15.85 17.50
C PHE A 214 -1.26 15.24 17.68
N HIS A 215 -1.61 14.88 18.92
CA HIS A 215 -2.90 14.23 19.24
C HIS A 215 -4.13 15.10 18.97
N LYS A 216 -3.97 16.41 18.76
CA LYS A 216 -5.08 17.33 18.46
C LYS A 216 -5.25 17.60 16.96
N LYS A 217 -4.28 17.22 16.14
CA LYS A 217 -4.20 17.67 14.72
C LYS A 217 -4.41 16.57 13.70
N TYR A 218 -4.22 15.31 14.07
CA TYR A 218 -4.46 14.20 13.16
C TYR A 218 -4.86 12.95 13.95
N ILE A 219 -6.00 12.40 13.56
CA ILE A 219 -6.51 11.13 14.04
C ILE A 219 -6.50 10.23 12.82
N PRO A 220 -5.69 9.16 12.79
CA PRO A 220 -5.68 8.24 11.66
C PRO A 220 -7.07 7.59 11.54
N PRO A 221 -7.56 7.35 10.31
CA PRO A 221 -8.84 6.68 10.14
C PRO A 221 -8.73 5.25 10.67
N ASN A 222 -9.82 4.77 11.30
CA ASN A 222 -9.90 3.38 11.69
C ASN A 222 -9.82 2.47 10.44
N TYR A 223 -9.47 1.21 10.64
CA TYR A 223 -9.24 0.29 9.54
C TYR A 223 -10.46 0.11 8.63
N ILE A 224 -11.67 0.01 9.20
CA ILE A 224 -12.90 -0.24 8.45
C ILE A 224 -13.21 0.92 7.51
N ASP A 225 -13.10 2.14 8.00
CA ASP A 225 -13.36 3.35 7.21
C ASP A 225 -12.26 3.56 6.19
N ALA A 226 -10.99 3.32 6.55
CA ALA A 226 -9.87 3.35 5.61
C ALA A 226 -10.05 2.32 4.48
N TYR A 227 -10.50 1.09 4.80
CA TYR A 227 -10.80 0.06 3.81
C TYR A 227 -11.95 0.48 2.88
N LYS A 228 -13.05 1.01 3.42
CA LYS A 228 -14.16 1.51 2.60
C LYS A 228 -13.73 2.65 1.67
N ASN A 229 -12.89 3.56 2.16
CA ASN A 229 -12.34 4.64 1.36
C ASN A 229 -11.47 4.10 0.22
N GLU A 230 -10.62 3.10 0.50
CA GLU A 230 -9.80 2.43 -0.51
C GLU A 230 -10.65 1.74 -1.58
N GLN A 231 -11.73 1.04 -1.19
CA GLN A 231 -12.66 0.42 -2.14
C GLN A 231 -13.41 1.46 -2.98
N SER A 232 -13.78 2.60 -2.38
CA SER A 232 -14.43 3.71 -3.10
C SER A 232 -13.48 4.33 -4.13
N LEU A 233 -12.21 4.52 -3.77
CA LEU A 233 -11.17 5.02 -4.66
C LEU A 233 -10.91 4.05 -5.82
N LYS A 234 -10.82 2.74 -5.53
CA LYS A 234 -10.74 1.67 -6.53
C LYS A 234 -11.88 1.76 -7.55
N HIS A 235 -13.11 1.97 -7.08
CA HIS A 235 -14.27 2.09 -7.96
C HIS A 235 -14.22 3.34 -8.86
N ILE A 236 -13.77 4.48 -8.33
CA ILE A 236 -13.60 5.72 -9.11
C ILE A 236 -12.57 5.50 -10.22
N ILE A 237 -11.39 4.96 -9.89
CA ILE A 237 -10.31 4.72 -10.85
C ILE A 237 -10.73 3.74 -11.94
N GLN A 238 -11.46 2.66 -11.59
CA GLN A 238 -12.03 1.74 -12.58
C GLN A 238 -13.00 2.45 -13.53
N THR A 239 -13.85 3.32 -13.00
CA THR A 239 -14.83 4.08 -13.78
C THR A 239 -14.15 5.06 -14.74
N GLU A 240 -13.10 5.75 -14.28
CA GLU A 240 -12.31 6.65 -15.13
C GLU A 240 -11.60 5.90 -16.26
N TYR A 241 -10.97 4.76 -15.96
CA TYR A 241 -10.31 3.94 -16.97
C TYR A 241 -11.30 3.43 -18.02
N ARG A 242 -12.47 2.91 -17.60
CA ARG A 242 -13.55 2.54 -18.52
C ARG A 242 -14.06 3.72 -19.34
N GLY A 243 -14.19 4.90 -18.73
CA GLY A 243 -14.55 6.14 -19.43
C GLY A 243 -13.54 6.51 -20.52
N LEU A 244 -12.25 6.30 -20.27
CA LEU A 244 -11.19 6.49 -21.26
C LEU A 244 -11.31 5.48 -22.42
N LEU A 245 -11.53 4.19 -22.12
CA LEU A 245 -11.76 3.15 -23.13
C LEU A 245 -12.98 3.49 -24.01
N ASN A 246 -14.11 3.88 -23.42
CA ASN A 246 -15.31 4.26 -24.14
C ASN A 246 -15.10 5.43 -25.12
N ARG A 247 -14.25 6.39 -24.76
CA ARG A 247 -13.96 7.57 -25.61
C ARG A 247 -12.97 7.27 -26.73
N HIS A 248 -11.95 6.48 -26.44
CA HIS A 248 -10.78 6.33 -27.32
C HIS A 248 -10.69 4.97 -28.01
N VAL A 249 -11.52 4.01 -27.62
CA VAL A 249 -11.64 2.67 -28.21
C VAL A 249 -13.11 2.41 -28.55
N PRO A 250 -13.71 3.15 -29.50
CA PRO A 250 -15.13 2.98 -29.87
C PRO A 250 -15.41 1.75 -30.76
N ASP A 251 -14.37 1.11 -31.30
CA ASP A 251 -14.50 0.00 -32.25
C ASP A 251 -13.54 -1.13 -31.88
N PHE A 252 -14.06 -2.36 -31.83
CA PHE A 252 -13.30 -3.58 -31.52
C PHE A 252 -12.17 -3.87 -32.53
N ARG A 253 -12.18 -3.21 -33.70
CA ARG A 253 -11.13 -3.31 -34.73
C ARG A 253 -9.89 -2.47 -34.43
N ILE A 254 -9.95 -1.57 -33.44
CA ILE A 254 -8.92 -0.53 -33.21
C ILE A 254 -7.58 -1.09 -32.72
N GLY A 255 -7.50 -2.36 -32.34
CA GLY A 255 -6.23 -3.07 -32.16
C GLY A 255 -6.15 -3.80 -30.83
N SER A 256 -5.01 -4.45 -30.60
CA SER A 256 -4.72 -5.18 -29.37
C SER A 256 -4.38 -4.23 -28.22
N TRP A 257 -4.44 -4.74 -26.99
CA TRP A 257 -4.13 -3.96 -25.79
C TRP A 257 -2.73 -3.38 -25.82
N GLU A 258 -1.73 -4.06 -26.40
CA GLU A 258 -0.35 -3.55 -26.48
C GLU A 258 -0.28 -2.26 -27.29
N LYS A 259 -0.99 -2.18 -28.43
CA LYS A 259 -1.03 -0.97 -29.26
C LYS A 259 -1.72 0.19 -28.55
N PHE A 260 -2.75 -0.12 -27.77
CA PHE A 260 -3.42 0.87 -26.94
C PHE A 260 -2.47 1.34 -25.83
N TYR A 261 -1.85 0.41 -25.09
CA TYR A 261 -0.94 0.71 -24.00
C TYR A 261 0.26 1.54 -24.47
N ASP A 262 0.92 1.20 -25.58
CA ASP A 262 2.05 1.95 -26.11
C ASP A 262 1.72 3.44 -26.35
N ARG A 263 0.48 3.71 -26.78
CA ARG A 263 -0.01 5.07 -27.04
C ARG A 263 -0.44 5.80 -25.77
N TRP A 264 -0.98 5.09 -24.78
CA TRP A 264 -1.65 5.65 -23.61
C TRP A 264 -0.93 5.42 -22.27
N GLN A 265 0.22 4.75 -22.25
CA GLN A 265 1.00 4.43 -21.04
C GLN A 265 1.39 5.65 -20.20
N ASN A 266 1.48 6.84 -20.82
CA ASN A 266 1.81 8.09 -20.14
C ASN A 266 0.56 8.87 -19.69
N HIS A 267 -0.64 8.38 -20.01
CA HIS A 267 -1.88 9.02 -19.59
C HIS A 267 -2.15 8.74 -18.12
N THR A 268 -2.44 9.78 -17.34
CA THR A 268 -2.61 9.69 -15.88
C THR A 268 -3.61 8.60 -15.48
N SER A 269 -4.81 8.54 -16.09
CA SER A 269 -5.79 7.49 -15.75
C SER A 269 -5.30 6.06 -16.03
N VAL A 270 -4.41 5.86 -17.01
CA VAL A 270 -3.83 4.53 -17.29
C VAL A 270 -2.76 4.21 -16.26
N GLN A 271 -1.91 5.18 -15.92
CA GLN A 271 -0.89 5.02 -14.87
C GLN A 271 -1.52 4.74 -13.51
N THR A 272 -2.47 5.59 -13.08
CA THR A 272 -3.19 5.42 -11.82
C THR A 272 -3.92 4.07 -11.74
N PHE A 273 -4.51 3.62 -12.85
CA PHE A 273 -5.14 2.31 -12.91
C PHE A 273 -4.13 1.18 -12.74
N ILE A 274 -3.00 1.23 -13.47
CA ILE A 274 -1.95 0.21 -13.39
C ILE A 274 -1.30 0.19 -12.01
N ASP A 275 -1.06 1.35 -11.40
CA ASP A 275 -0.48 1.43 -10.06
C ASP A 275 -1.37 0.74 -9.02
N MET A 276 -2.70 0.91 -9.15
CA MET A 276 -3.67 0.35 -8.20
C MET A 276 -4.05 -1.13 -8.49
N PHE A 277 -4.20 -1.53 -9.75
CA PHE A 277 -4.75 -2.83 -10.15
C PHE A 277 -3.78 -3.72 -10.95
N GLY A 278 -2.71 -3.14 -11.49
CA GLY A 278 -1.70 -3.85 -12.26
C GLY A 278 -1.99 -3.89 -13.75
N LYS A 279 -0.94 -4.15 -14.53
CA LYS A 279 -1.00 -4.24 -16.00
C LYS A 279 -1.90 -5.37 -16.48
N GLN A 280 -1.85 -6.52 -15.80
CA GLN A 280 -2.67 -7.67 -16.18
C GLN A 280 -4.16 -7.36 -16.06
N GLN A 281 -4.59 -6.72 -14.97
CA GLN A 281 -5.99 -6.35 -14.80
C GLN A 281 -6.42 -5.25 -15.80
N ALA A 282 -5.51 -4.34 -16.15
CA ALA A 282 -5.76 -3.32 -17.15
C ALA A 282 -6.00 -3.93 -18.54
N ASN A 283 -5.27 -5.00 -18.87
CA ASN A 283 -5.47 -5.80 -20.08
C ASN A 283 -6.80 -6.55 -20.05
N CYS A 284 -7.11 -7.26 -18.96
CA CYS A 284 -8.39 -7.95 -18.80
C CYS A 284 -9.60 -7.01 -18.99
N LEU A 285 -9.57 -5.83 -18.38
CA LEU A 285 -10.65 -4.83 -18.57
C LEU A 285 -10.72 -4.29 -20.00
N TYR A 286 -9.60 -4.18 -20.70
CA TYR A 286 -9.59 -3.81 -22.11
C TYR A 286 -10.24 -4.90 -22.96
N ASP A 287 -9.89 -6.16 -22.74
CA ASP A 287 -10.48 -7.29 -23.45
C ASP A 287 -11.99 -7.41 -23.18
N GLU A 288 -12.42 -7.21 -21.92
CA GLU A 288 -13.84 -7.12 -21.56
C GLU A 288 -14.57 -6.02 -22.35
N HIS A 289 -13.97 -4.82 -22.44
CA HIS A 289 -14.53 -3.70 -23.22
C HIS A 289 -14.66 -4.04 -24.71
N ILE A 290 -13.67 -4.72 -25.30
CA ILE A 290 -13.71 -5.15 -26.70
C ILE A 290 -14.83 -6.18 -26.93
N GLU A 291 -15.03 -7.11 -25.99
CA GLU A 291 -16.13 -8.07 -26.04
C GLU A 291 -17.50 -7.39 -25.90
N GLU A 292 -17.62 -6.36 -25.06
CA GLU A 292 -18.84 -5.55 -24.94
C GLU A 292 -19.18 -4.84 -26.27
N LEU A 293 -18.19 -4.25 -26.94
CA LEU A 293 -18.37 -3.65 -28.26
C LEU A 293 -18.81 -4.68 -29.32
N ARG A 294 -18.22 -5.87 -29.31
CA ARG A 294 -18.62 -6.98 -30.21
C ARG A 294 -20.07 -7.39 -29.97
N LYS A 295 -20.47 -7.52 -28.71
CA LYS A 295 -21.85 -7.85 -28.32
C LYS A 295 -22.82 -6.76 -28.74
N ALA A 296 -22.50 -5.49 -28.49
CA ALA A 296 -23.34 -4.36 -28.86
C ALA A 296 -23.55 -4.27 -30.38
N LEU A 297 -22.51 -4.49 -31.19
CA LEU A 297 -22.66 -4.51 -32.65
C LEU A 297 -23.50 -5.70 -33.13
N ARG A 298 -23.28 -6.90 -32.57
CA ARG A 298 -24.10 -8.07 -32.91
C ARG A 298 -25.57 -7.83 -32.60
N GLN A 299 -25.86 -7.28 -31.43
CA GLN A 299 -27.22 -6.94 -31.02
C GLN A 299 -27.83 -5.92 -31.98
N LYS A 300 -27.10 -4.86 -32.34
CA LYS A 300 -27.54 -3.88 -33.32
C LYS A 300 -27.84 -4.50 -34.69
N LEU A 301 -27.02 -5.44 -35.17
CA LEU A 301 -27.27 -6.15 -36.43
C LEU A 301 -28.50 -7.05 -36.37
N ILE A 302 -28.74 -7.69 -35.23
CA ILE A 302 -29.95 -8.50 -34.99
C ILE A 302 -31.17 -7.58 -35.07
N ASP A 303 -31.15 -6.48 -34.32
CA ASP A 303 -32.29 -5.57 -34.18
C ASP A 303 -32.59 -4.81 -35.48
N GLU A 304 -31.57 -4.32 -36.18
CA GLU A 304 -31.74 -3.51 -37.38
C GLU A 304 -31.89 -4.31 -38.67
N ARG A 305 -31.41 -5.57 -38.71
CA ARG A 305 -31.41 -6.37 -39.95
C ARG A 305 -32.20 -7.65 -39.82
N LEU A 306 -31.90 -8.49 -38.82
CA LEU A 306 -32.50 -9.82 -38.73
C LEU A 306 -33.97 -9.77 -38.32
N ILE A 307 -34.32 -8.98 -37.30
CA ILE A 307 -35.70 -8.85 -36.84
C ILE A 307 -36.62 -8.35 -37.98
N PRO A 308 -36.31 -7.24 -38.68
CA PRO A 308 -37.14 -6.77 -39.79
C PRO A 308 -37.30 -7.79 -40.93
N ILE A 309 -36.24 -8.54 -41.26
CA ILE A 309 -36.31 -9.59 -42.29
C ILE A 309 -37.25 -10.72 -41.85
N ILE A 310 -37.14 -11.17 -40.59
CA ILE A 310 -37.99 -12.22 -40.04
C ILE A 310 -39.46 -11.77 -40.02
N GLU A 311 -39.73 -10.54 -39.59
CA GLU A 311 -41.09 -9.97 -39.58
C GLU A 311 -41.69 -9.89 -40.99
N MET A 312 -40.91 -9.48 -41.99
CA MET A 312 -41.33 -9.45 -43.39
C MET A 312 -41.66 -10.86 -43.90
N LEU A 313 -40.81 -11.85 -43.61
CA LEU A 313 -41.02 -13.24 -44.03
C LEU A 313 -42.26 -13.88 -43.37
N ILE A 314 -42.50 -13.61 -42.09
CA ILE A 314 -43.68 -14.11 -41.37
C ILE A 314 -44.96 -13.42 -41.84
N GLY A 315 -44.92 -12.11 -42.10
CA GLY A 315 -46.04 -11.35 -42.66
C GLY A 315 -46.49 -11.90 -44.02
N ASP A 316 -45.54 -12.20 -44.90
CA ASP A 316 -45.80 -12.80 -46.20
C ASP A 316 -46.43 -14.20 -46.10
N GLN A 317 -46.01 -15.03 -45.13
CA GLN A 317 -46.62 -16.35 -44.93
C GLN A 317 -48.07 -16.25 -44.43
N LYS A 318 -48.39 -15.33 -43.52
CA LYS A 318 -49.77 -15.10 -43.07
C LYS A 318 -50.67 -14.66 -44.22
N SER A 319 -50.17 -13.83 -45.14
CA SER A 319 -50.91 -13.39 -46.34
C SER A 319 -51.18 -14.51 -47.35
N LYS A 320 -50.29 -15.52 -47.41
CA LYS A 320 -50.43 -16.69 -48.30
C LYS A 320 -51.33 -17.79 -47.76
N ILE A 321 -51.47 -17.90 -46.43
CA ILE A 321 -52.37 -18.88 -45.77
C ILE A 321 -53.82 -18.35 -45.70
N SER A 322 -54.03 -17.04 -45.87
CA SER A 322 -55.33 -16.38 -45.84
C SER A 322 -55.98 -16.18 -47.23
N ARG A 323 -55.39 -16.78 -48.28
CA ARG A 323 -55.97 -16.90 -49.63
C ARG A 323 -56.28 -18.35 -49.94
#